data_AF-A0A1A8FT86-F1
#
_entry.id   AF-A0A1A8FT86-F1
#
_cell.length_a   1.000
_cell.length_b   1.000
_cell.length_c   1.000
_cell.angle_alpha   90.00
_cell.angle_beta   90.00
_cell.angle_gamma   90.00
#
_symmetry.space_group_name_H-M   'P 1'
#
loop_
_entity.id
_entity.type
_entity.pdbx_description
1 polymer ?
#
loop_
_entity_poly.entity_id
_entity_poly.type
_entity_poly.pdbx_seq_one_letter_code
_entity_poly.pdbx_strand_id
1 'polypeptide(L)'
;FFGSLTGSVDYYSYGSCDGPALCGYDLHDNESVAWGHEGKYSTMLFTQRARKILESHNPTKRPLFLLLSLQAVHTPLQPPKSYIYPYRDMTNVARRKFAAMVSTVDEAVRNVTYALRKYGYYKNSVIIYSTDNGAQPFTGGSNWPLRGRKGTYWEGGVRGVAFV
;
A
#
# COMPACT_ATOMS: atom_id res chain seq x y z
N PHE A 1 -7.00 8.89 11.18
CA PHE A 1 -7.17 8.01 10.01
C PHE A 1 -6.87 8.82 8.75
N PHE A 2 -6.19 8.25 7.76
CA PHE A 2 -5.99 8.88 6.45
C PHE A 2 -5.94 7.80 5.38
N GLY A 3 -6.95 7.70 4.52
CA GLY A 3 -7.10 6.59 3.58
C GLY A 3 -8.50 6.50 2.97
N SER A 4 -8.79 5.36 2.38
CA SER A 4 -10.07 5.04 1.71
C SER A 4 -10.93 4.14 2.58
N LEU A 5 -12.25 4.23 2.44
CA LEU A 5 -13.22 3.39 3.16
C LEU A 5 -13.67 2.17 2.33
N THR A 6 -13.62 2.26 0.99
CA THR A 6 -13.92 1.16 0.09
C THR A 6 -12.71 0.23 -0.11
N GLY A 7 -12.97 -0.98 -0.65
CA GLY A 7 -11.94 -2.00 -0.81
C GLY A 7 -10.85 -1.70 -1.86
N SER A 8 -11.08 -0.74 -2.75
CA SER A 8 -10.08 -0.25 -3.71
C SER A 8 -10.54 1.04 -4.36
N VAL A 9 -9.60 1.95 -4.64
CA VAL A 9 -9.85 3.22 -5.34
C VAL A 9 -8.87 3.40 -6.50
N ASP A 10 -9.05 4.39 -7.36
CA ASP A 10 -8.00 4.82 -8.28
C ASP A 10 -6.78 5.36 -7.50
N TYR A 11 -5.56 4.99 -7.89
CA TYR A 11 -4.35 5.35 -7.16
C TYR A 11 -4.00 6.85 -7.19
N TYR A 12 -4.61 7.63 -8.07
CA TYR A 12 -4.32 9.05 -8.27
C TYR A 12 -5.53 9.94 -8.06
N SER A 13 -6.72 9.51 -8.51
CA SER A 13 -7.95 10.27 -8.35
C SER A 13 -8.74 9.88 -7.10
N TYR A 14 -8.42 8.73 -6.48
CA TYR A 14 -9.16 8.16 -5.35
C TYR A 14 -10.65 7.93 -5.63
N GLY A 15 -11.02 7.87 -6.91
CA GLY A 15 -12.36 7.51 -7.33
C GLY A 15 -12.62 6.04 -7.08
N SER A 16 -13.80 5.72 -6.55
CA SER A 16 -14.31 4.37 -6.37
C SER A 16 -15.74 4.30 -6.88
N CYS A 17 -16.13 3.14 -7.41
CA CYS A 17 -17.50 2.88 -7.81
C CYS A 17 -18.00 1.60 -7.14
N ASP A 18 -19.18 1.68 -6.52
CA ASP A 18 -19.96 0.53 -6.08
C ASP A 18 -21.10 0.29 -7.07
N GLY A 19 -20.86 -0.65 -8.01
CA GLY A 19 -21.76 -0.88 -9.13
C GLY A 19 -21.81 0.29 -10.14
N PRO A 20 -22.76 0.25 -11.08
CA PRO A 20 -22.85 1.25 -12.16
C PRO A 20 -23.42 2.60 -11.73
N ALA A 21 -24.05 2.67 -10.55
CA ALA A 21 -24.84 3.83 -10.14
C ALA A 21 -24.17 4.72 -9.08
N LEU A 22 -23.19 4.21 -8.33
CA LEU A 22 -22.58 4.93 -7.21
C LEU A 22 -21.07 5.05 -7.41
N CYS A 23 -20.64 6.17 -7.98
CA CYS A 23 -19.22 6.52 -8.08
C CYS A 23 -18.94 7.79 -7.27
N GLY A 24 -17.82 7.81 -6.56
CA GLY A 24 -17.45 8.93 -5.71
C GLY A 24 -15.96 8.98 -5.37
N TYR A 25 -15.56 10.09 -4.78
CA TYR A 25 -14.22 10.30 -4.24
C TYR A 25 -14.14 9.68 -2.85
N ASP A 26 -13.16 8.80 -2.61
CA ASP A 26 -13.03 8.00 -1.39
C ASP A 26 -11.60 8.12 -0.81
N LEU A 27 -11.19 9.36 -0.53
CA LEU A 27 -10.04 9.66 0.31
C LEU A 27 -10.47 10.56 1.46
N HIS A 28 -10.14 10.15 2.67
CA HIS A 28 -10.60 10.77 3.91
C HIS A 28 -9.42 11.11 4.83
N ASP A 29 -9.54 12.21 5.58
CA ASP A 29 -8.72 12.51 6.77
C ASP A 29 -9.67 12.58 7.97
N ASN A 30 -9.61 11.53 8.79
CA ASN A 30 -10.61 11.23 9.82
C ASN A 30 -12.03 11.15 9.22
N GLU A 31 -12.96 11.98 9.70
CA GLU A 31 -14.37 11.97 9.31
C GLU A 31 -14.64 12.86 8.08
N SER A 32 -13.64 13.61 7.61
CA SER A 32 -13.78 14.56 6.51
C SER A 32 -13.18 14.01 5.22
N VAL A 33 -13.75 14.41 4.08
CA VAL A 33 -13.16 14.14 2.76
C VAL A 33 -11.87 14.95 2.60
N ALA A 34 -10.81 14.31 2.12
CA ALA A 34 -9.47 14.89 1.97
C ALA A 34 -9.22 15.37 0.54
N TRP A 35 -9.89 16.45 0.14
CA TRP A 35 -9.72 17.09 -1.17
C TRP A 35 -8.29 17.62 -1.43
N GLY A 36 -7.92 17.83 -2.69
CA GLY A 36 -6.65 18.48 -3.07
C GLY A 36 -5.44 17.54 -3.10
N HIS A 37 -5.70 16.24 -3.16
CA HIS A 37 -4.70 15.18 -3.22
C HIS A 37 -4.61 14.50 -4.60
N GLU A 38 -5.46 14.90 -5.54
CA GLU A 38 -5.53 14.37 -6.89
C GLU A 38 -4.18 14.43 -7.60
N GLY A 39 -3.87 13.38 -8.36
CA GLY A 39 -2.61 13.25 -9.09
C GLY A 39 -1.42 12.82 -8.22
N LYS A 40 -1.58 12.73 -6.89
CA LYS A 40 -0.58 12.11 -6.00
C LYS A 40 -0.84 10.61 -5.97
N TYR A 41 0.21 9.80 -6.10
CA TYR A 41 0.07 8.34 -6.02
C TYR A 41 -0.18 7.90 -4.58
N SER A 42 -1.25 7.15 -4.30
CA SER A 42 -1.73 6.83 -2.95
C SER A 42 -0.65 6.23 -2.04
N THR A 43 0.19 5.33 -2.57
CA THR A 43 1.30 4.73 -1.80
C THR A 43 2.30 5.78 -1.31
N MET A 44 2.68 6.74 -2.17
CA MET A 44 3.58 7.83 -1.79
C MET A 44 2.91 8.78 -0.81
N LEU A 45 1.62 9.06 -1.01
CA LEU A 45 0.84 9.95 -0.15
C LEU A 45 0.70 9.38 1.28
N PHE A 46 0.33 8.11 1.43
CA PHE A 46 0.21 7.45 2.73
C PHE A 46 1.57 7.34 3.44
N THR A 47 2.63 7.04 2.68
CA THR A 47 4.00 7.06 3.18
C THR A 47 4.39 8.45 3.70
N GLN A 48 4.04 9.52 2.98
CA GLN A 48 4.30 10.88 3.42
C GLN A 48 3.54 11.23 4.71
N ARG A 49 2.27 10.80 4.84
CA ARG A 49 1.48 10.98 6.06
C ARG A 49 2.12 10.27 7.25
N ALA A 50 2.54 9.01 7.10
CA ALA A 50 3.26 8.27 8.13
C ALA A 50 4.55 8.99 8.57
N ARG A 51 5.35 9.48 7.62
CA ARG A 51 6.56 10.24 7.92
C ARG A 51 6.28 11.54 8.67
N LYS A 52 5.23 12.27 8.30
CA LYS A 52 4.80 13.49 9.01
C LYS A 52 4.39 13.21 10.45
N ILE A 53 3.71 12.07 10.70
CA ILE A 53 3.36 11.64 12.07
C ILE A 53 4.64 11.38 12.87
N LEU A 54 5.60 10.64 12.32
CA LEU A 54 6.87 10.37 12.99
C LEU A 54 7.68 11.64 13.29
N GLU A 55 7.64 12.61 12.37
CA GLU A 55 8.32 13.90 12.52
C GLU A 55 7.70 14.79 13.61
N SER A 56 6.37 14.86 13.70
CA SER A 56 5.67 15.74 14.64
C SER A 56 5.44 15.12 16.02
N HIS A 57 5.45 13.79 16.12
CA HIS A 57 5.30 13.06 17.37
C HIS A 57 6.63 13.00 18.14
N ASN A 58 6.56 12.85 19.47
CA ASN A 58 7.72 12.71 20.33
C ASN A 58 7.77 11.31 20.99
N PRO A 59 8.70 10.42 20.58
CA PRO A 59 8.79 9.06 21.10
C PRO A 59 9.19 8.96 22.57
N THR A 60 9.82 10.00 23.14
CA THR A 60 10.26 9.97 24.55
C THR A 60 9.12 10.36 25.51
N LYS A 61 8.06 10.98 25.01
CA LYS A 61 6.92 11.43 25.83
C LYS A 61 5.77 10.44 25.83
N ARG A 62 5.50 9.78 24.69
CA ARG A 62 4.37 8.87 24.54
C ARG A 62 4.73 7.75 23.55
N PRO A 63 4.33 6.50 23.79
CA PRO A 63 4.46 5.45 22.79
C PRO A 63 3.52 5.69 21.61
N LEU A 64 3.96 5.32 20.40
CA LEU A 64 3.18 5.43 19.17
C LEU A 64 2.75 4.06 18.69
N PHE A 65 1.47 3.93 18.34
CA PHE A 65 0.96 2.87 17.49
C PHE A 65 0.62 3.44 16.12
N LEU A 66 1.18 2.86 15.05
CA LEU A 66 0.95 3.28 13.68
C LEU A 66 0.60 2.08 12.81
N LEU A 67 -0.62 2.05 12.29
CA LEU A 67 -1.06 1.09 11.28
C LEU A 67 -1.00 1.77 9.90
N LEU A 68 -0.06 1.33 9.05
CA LEU A 68 0.08 1.82 7.68
C LEU A 68 -0.47 0.78 6.69
N SER A 69 -1.78 0.85 6.44
CA SER A 69 -2.44 0.00 5.46
C SER A 69 -2.32 0.61 4.06
N LEU A 70 -1.29 0.21 3.31
CA LEU A 70 -1.12 0.64 1.93
C LEU A 70 -2.19 0.01 1.03
N GLN A 71 -2.70 0.80 0.08
CA GLN A 71 -3.58 0.27 -0.98
C GLN A 71 -2.81 -0.64 -1.94
N ALA A 72 -1.53 -0.33 -2.18
CA ALA A 72 -0.66 -1.16 -3.00
C ALA A 72 -0.49 -2.56 -2.38
N VAL A 73 -0.57 -3.63 -3.16
CA VAL A 73 -0.55 -3.71 -4.64
C VAL A 73 -1.89 -4.17 -5.25
N HIS A 74 -3.01 -3.78 -4.63
CA HIS A 74 -4.34 -4.14 -5.12
C HIS A 74 -4.67 -3.49 -6.47
N THR A 75 -5.65 -4.03 -7.20
CA THR A 75 -6.20 -3.37 -8.39
C THR A 75 -6.85 -2.03 -8.05
N PRO A 76 -6.92 -1.09 -9.00
CA PRO A 76 -6.44 -1.17 -10.40
C PRO A 76 -4.91 -1.10 -10.55
N LEU A 77 -4.34 -1.74 -11.58
CA LEU A 77 -2.89 -1.78 -11.80
C LEU A 77 -2.37 -0.47 -12.44
N GLN A 78 -1.99 0.49 -11.59
CA GLN A 78 -1.64 1.86 -11.97
C GLN A 78 -0.28 2.35 -11.42
N PRO A 79 0.84 1.61 -11.60
CA PRO A 79 2.14 2.07 -11.11
C PRO A 79 2.57 3.40 -11.77
N PRO A 80 3.34 4.24 -11.07
CA PRO A 80 3.98 5.39 -11.70
C PRO A 80 4.95 4.94 -12.80
N LYS A 81 4.99 5.68 -13.92
CA LYS A 81 5.74 5.30 -15.13
C LYS A 81 7.21 4.98 -14.87
N SER A 82 7.86 5.72 -13.98
CA SER A 82 9.27 5.52 -13.61
C SER A 82 9.56 4.12 -13.03
N TYR A 83 8.61 3.53 -12.30
CA TYR A 83 8.76 2.19 -11.71
C TYR A 83 8.50 1.07 -12.70
N ILE A 84 7.90 1.35 -13.86
CA ILE A 84 7.68 0.33 -14.90
C ILE A 84 8.97 0.05 -15.67
N TYR A 85 9.83 1.05 -15.85
CA TYR A 85 11.02 0.96 -16.71
C TYR A 85 11.99 -0.19 -16.34
N PRO A 86 12.28 -0.48 -15.06
CA PRO A 86 13.09 -1.64 -14.67
C PRO A 86 12.50 -2.99 -15.10
N TYR A 87 11.18 -3.06 -15.32
CA TYR A 87 10.46 -4.28 -15.69
C TYR A 87 10.05 -4.32 -17.17
N ARG A 88 10.62 -3.44 -18.01
CA ARG A 88 10.20 -3.27 -19.42
C ARG A 88 10.22 -4.55 -20.25
N ASP A 89 11.16 -5.47 -19.96
CA ASP A 89 11.35 -6.73 -20.69
C ASP A 89 10.38 -7.84 -20.23
N MET A 90 9.59 -7.59 -19.19
CA MET A 90 8.59 -8.54 -18.71
C MET A 90 7.36 -8.53 -19.63
N THR A 91 7.18 -9.63 -20.37
CA THR A 91 6.15 -9.76 -21.41
C THR A 91 4.73 -9.60 -20.85
N ASN A 92 4.41 -10.30 -19.76
CA ASN A 92 3.10 -10.23 -19.12
C ASN A 92 2.84 -8.82 -18.54
N VAL A 93 1.89 -8.09 -19.14
CA VAL A 93 1.60 -6.69 -18.80
C VAL A 93 1.11 -6.53 -17.37
N ALA A 94 0.23 -7.42 -16.90
CA ALA A 94 -0.28 -7.37 -15.53
C ALA A 94 0.84 -7.61 -14.50
N ARG A 95 1.66 -8.65 -14.72
CA ARG A 95 2.81 -8.95 -13.86
C ARG A 95 3.84 -7.82 -13.84
N ARG A 96 4.09 -7.19 -14.99
CA ARG A 96 4.98 -6.02 -15.12
C ARG A 96 4.49 -4.85 -14.30
N LYS A 97 3.20 -4.51 -14.41
CA LYS A 97 2.62 -3.43 -13.61
C LYS A 97 2.61 -3.78 -12.13
N PHE A 98 2.25 -5.01 -11.78
CA PHE A 98 2.25 -5.49 -10.39
C PHE A 98 3.65 -5.39 -9.77
N ALA A 99 4.70 -5.84 -10.47
CA ALA A 99 6.09 -5.73 -9.99
C ALA A 99 6.54 -4.28 -9.78
N ALA A 100 6.15 -3.38 -10.69
CA ALA A 100 6.38 -1.94 -10.52
C ALA A 100 5.67 -1.39 -9.28
N MET A 101 4.43 -1.80 -8.99
CA MET A 101 3.72 -1.38 -7.77
C MET A 101 4.37 -1.96 -6.51
N VAL A 102 4.84 -3.21 -6.53
CA VAL A 102 5.60 -3.81 -5.41
C VAL A 102 6.87 -2.98 -5.11
N SER A 103 7.57 -2.48 -6.13
CA SER A 103 8.72 -1.58 -5.92
C SER A 103 8.35 -0.28 -5.21
N THR A 104 7.13 0.24 -5.43
CA THR A 104 6.68 1.43 -4.69
C THR A 104 6.43 1.13 -3.20
N VAL A 105 6.03 -0.10 -2.87
CA VAL A 105 5.88 -0.56 -1.48
C VAL A 105 7.25 -0.75 -0.82
N ASP A 106 8.21 -1.34 -1.53
CA ASP A 106 9.60 -1.45 -1.04
C ASP A 106 10.19 -0.06 -0.72
N GLU A 107 10.01 0.91 -1.62
CA GLU A 107 10.45 2.28 -1.35
C GLU A 107 9.69 2.93 -0.19
N ALA A 108 8.39 2.67 -0.04
CA ALA A 108 7.61 3.13 1.10
C ALA A 108 8.17 2.59 2.43
N VAL A 109 8.49 1.30 2.49
CA VAL A 109 9.12 0.65 3.65
C VAL A 109 10.48 1.29 3.95
N ARG A 110 11.32 1.51 2.94
CA ARG A 110 12.60 2.23 3.07
C ARG A 110 12.39 3.63 3.64
N ASN A 111 11.42 4.38 3.13
CA ASN A 111 11.17 5.76 3.54
C ASN A 111 10.63 5.86 4.98
N VAL A 112 9.77 4.92 5.40
CA VAL A 112 9.26 4.84 6.79
C VAL A 112 10.37 4.42 7.75
N THR A 113 11.13 3.37 7.43
CA THR A 113 12.23 2.90 8.29
C THR A 113 13.35 3.94 8.41
N TYR A 114 13.63 4.70 7.35
CA TYR A 114 14.51 5.86 7.40
C TYR A 114 13.99 6.93 8.35
N ALA A 115 12.69 7.27 8.30
CA ALA A 115 12.09 8.24 9.22
C ALA A 115 12.12 7.74 10.68
N LEU A 116 11.85 6.46 10.92
CA LEU A 116 11.97 5.86 12.26
C LEU A 116 13.39 6.03 12.82
N ARG A 117 14.43 5.85 11.99
CA ARG A 117 15.83 6.07 12.40
C ARG A 117 16.11 7.55 12.65
N LYS A 118 15.71 8.41 11.70
CA LYS A 118 15.93 9.87 11.75
C LYS A 118 15.33 10.50 13.00
N TYR A 119 14.11 10.12 13.37
CA TYR A 119 13.37 10.73 14.48
C TYR A 119 13.46 9.91 15.79
N GLY A 120 14.37 8.94 15.87
CA GLY A 120 14.71 8.26 17.13
C GLY A 120 13.76 7.14 17.59
N TYR A 121 12.87 6.65 16.72
CA TYR A 121 11.94 5.55 17.03
C TYR A 121 12.57 4.17 16.87
N TYR A 122 13.48 4.01 15.90
CA TYR A 122 13.87 2.70 15.36
C TYR A 122 14.41 1.71 16.40
N LYS A 123 15.18 2.17 17.40
CA LYS A 123 15.79 1.28 18.41
C LYS A 123 14.79 0.70 19.41
N ASN A 124 13.63 1.33 19.58
CA ASN A 124 12.60 0.93 20.54
C ASN A 124 11.23 0.79 19.87
N SER A 125 11.21 0.20 18.67
CA SER A 125 10.00 -0.10 17.91
C SER A 125 9.96 -1.58 17.58
N VAL A 126 8.78 -2.19 17.66
CA VAL A 126 8.48 -3.45 17.00
C VAL A 126 7.83 -3.12 15.68
N ILE A 127 8.48 -3.50 14.57
CA ILE A 127 7.99 -3.24 13.22
C ILE A 127 7.43 -4.55 12.70
N ILE A 128 6.17 -4.58 12.29
CA ILE A 128 5.54 -5.77 11.71
C ILE A 128 5.16 -5.45 10.28
N TYR A 129 5.61 -6.28 9.35
CA TYR A 129 5.14 -6.28 7.98
C TYR A 129 4.27 -7.51 7.76
N SER A 130 3.11 -7.33 7.13
CA SER A 130 2.23 -8.44 6.72
C SER A 130 1.43 -8.05 5.49
N THR A 131 1.11 -9.04 4.67
CA THR A 131 0.01 -8.96 3.71
C THR A 131 -1.33 -9.24 4.40
N ASP A 132 -2.42 -8.79 3.79
CA ASP A 132 -3.81 -9.04 4.22
C ASP A 132 -4.34 -10.41 3.77
N ASN A 133 -3.88 -10.90 2.61
CA ASN A 133 -4.26 -12.19 2.01
C ASN A 133 -3.23 -12.63 0.96
N GLY A 134 -3.33 -13.88 0.50
CA GLY A 134 -2.55 -14.34 -0.65
C GLY A 134 -2.84 -13.55 -1.95
N ALA A 135 -1.89 -13.55 -2.87
CA ALA A 135 -1.95 -12.73 -4.09
C ALA A 135 -3.06 -13.18 -5.05
N GLN A 136 -3.42 -12.30 -5.98
CA GLN A 136 -4.36 -12.56 -7.08
C GLN A 136 -3.59 -12.73 -8.42
N PRO A 137 -3.38 -13.96 -8.92
CA PRO A 137 -2.64 -14.20 -10.16
C PRO A 137 -3.26 -13.54 -11.40
N PHE A 138 -4.59 -13.40 -11.45
CA PHE A 138 -5.27 -12.71 -12.55
C PHE A 138 -4.91 -11.23 -12.67
N THR A 139 -4.31 -10.65 -11.63
CA THR A 139 -3.88 -9.24 -11.58
C THR A 139 -2.36 -9.14 -11.38
N GLY A 140 -1.60 -10.16 -11.82
CA GLY A 140 -0.13 -10.16 -11.81
C GLY A 140 0.51 -10.66 -10.52
N GLY A 141 -0.26 -11.03 -9.50
CA GLY A 141 0.24 -11.66 -8.29
C GLY A 141 0.83 -13.06 -8.55
N SER A 142 1.63 -13.58 -7.61
CA SER A 142 2.06 -14.98 -7.65
C SER A 142 2.16 -15.51 -6.23
N ASN A 143 1.67 -16.73 -6.01
CA ASN A 143 1.75 -17.45 -4.74
C ASN A 143 2.66 -18.67 -4.84
N TRP A 144 3.39 -18.86 -5.94
CA TRP A 144 4.25 -20.02 -6.12
C TRP A 144 5.21 -20.19 -4.93
N PRO A 145 5.39 -21.42 -4.38
CA PRO A 145 4.85 -22.71 -4.84
C PRO A 145 3.49 -23.10 -4.23
N LEU A 146 2.83 -22.21 -3.50
CA LEU A 146 1.59 -22.48 -2.80
C LEU A 146 0.39 -22.57 -3.75
N ARG A 147 -0.52 -23.50 -3.46
CA ARG A 147 -1.76 -23.69 -4.22
C ARG A 147 -2.77 -22.58 -3.90
N GLY A 148 -3.49 -22.09 -4.91
CA GLY A 148 -4.59 -21.14 -4.73
C GLY A 148 -4.19 -19.66 -4.75
N ARG A 149 -5.14 -18.81 -4.36
CA ARG A 149 -5.07 -17.35 -4.54
C ARG A 149 -6.02 -16.61 -3.59
N LYS A 150 -6.02 -15.28 -3.66
CA LYS A 150 -7.03 -14.41 -3.02
C LYS A 150 -8.45 -15.00 -3.15
N GLY A 151 -9.14 -15.09 -2.02
CA GLY A 151 -10.51 -15.61 -1.91
C GLY A 151 -10.63 -17.13 -1.86
N THR A 152 -9.54 -17.86 -1.63
CA THR A 152 -9.55 -19.33 -1.48
C THR A 152 -8.95 -19.77 -0.15
N TYR A 153 -9.37 -20.93 0.36
CA TYR A 153 -8.83 -21.52 1.60
C TYR A 153 -7.56 -22.35 1.42
N TRP A 154 -7.01 -22.39 0.20
CA TRP A 154 -5.71 -23.02 -0.03
C TRP A 154 -4.58 -22.13 0.53
N GLU A 155 -3.41 -22.72 0.77
CA GLU A 155 -2.23 -22.01 1.30
C GLU A 155 -1.93 -20.68 0.58
N GLY A 156 -2.01 -20.64 -0.74
CA GLY A 156 -1.79 -19.42 -1.54
C GLY A 156 -2.88 -18.36 -1.41
N GLY A 157 -3.95 -18.61 -0.66
CA GLY A 157 -4.98 -17.64 -0.29
C GLY A 157 -4.85 -17.13 1.15
N VAL A 158 -4.37 -17.96 2.08
CA VAL A 158 -4.38 -17.67 3.53
C VAL A 158 -3.00 -17.60 4.19
N ARG A 159 -1.96 -18.17 3.58
CA ARG A 159 -0.58 -18.11 4.08
C ARG A 159 0.15 -16.92 3.47
N GLY A 160 0.17 -15.83 4.23
CA GLY A 160 0.73 -14.54 3.80
C GLY A 160 2.24 -14.38 4.03
N VAL A 161 2.83 -13.42 3.31
CA VAL A 161 4.16 -12.88 3.61
C VAL A 161 4.08 -12.03 4.86
N ALA A 162 4.93 -12.31 5.85
CA ALA A 162 5.06 -11.50 7.05
C ALA A 162 6.48 -11.58 7.64
N PHE A 163 6.92 -10.53 8.32
CA PHE A 163 8.13 -10.50 9.12
C PHE A 163 8.04 -9.46 10.25
N VAL A 164 8.92 -9.61 11.24
CA VAL A 164 9.14 -8.67 12.36
C VAL A 164 10.59 -8.19 12.32
#